data_AF-A0A533XLP3-F1
#
_entry.id   AF-A0A533XLP3-F1
#
_cell.length_a   1.000
_cell.length_b   1.000
_cell.length_c   1.000
_cell.angle_alpha   90.00
_cell.angle_beta   90.00
_cell.angle_gamma   90.00
#
_symmetry.space_group_name_H-M   'P 1'
#
loop_
_entity.id
_entity.type
_entity.pdbx_description
1 polymer ?
#
loop_
_entity_poly.entity_id
_entity_poly.type
_entity_poly.pdbx_seq_one_letter_code
_entity_poly.pdbx_strand_id
1 'polypeptide(L)' 'MRALVKTSAQPGLTVTDRPDPKPGPTDAIIRVTATSLCGTDA' A
#
# COMPACT_ATOMS: atom_id res chain seq x y z
N MET A 1 6.74 7.91 0.57
CA MET A 1 6.83 6.50 1.00
C MET A 1 6.96 5.49 -0.15
N ARG A 2 7.69 4.39 0.06
CA ARG A 2 7.71 3.21 -0.82
C ARG A 2 6.44 2.38 -0.62
N ALA A 3 5.86 1.84 -1.70
CA ALA A 3 4.65 1.02 -1.66
C ALA A 3 4.65 -0.06 -2.75
N LEU A 4 3.99 -1.19 -2.48
CA LEU A 4 3.61 -2.17 -3.51
C LEU A 4 2.26 -1.76 -4.09
N VAL A 5 2.20 -1.61 -5.41
CA VAL A 5 1.01 -1.11 -6.11
C VAL A 5 0.63 -2.03 -7.26
N LYS A 6 -0.66 -2.32 -7.37
CA LYS A 6 -1.27 -2.93 -8.55
C LYS A 6 -1.46 -1.84 -9.62
N THR A 7 -0.65 -1.86 -10.67
CA THR A 7 -0.69 -0.84 -11.74
C THR A 7 -1.68 -1.17 -12.85
N SER A 8 -2.07 -2.44 -12.97
CA SER A 8 -3.10 -2.93 -13.90
C SER A 8 -3.74 -4.22 -13.36
N ALA A 9 -4.92 -4.58 -13.89
CA ALA A 9 -5.65 -5.79 -13.50
C ALA A 9 -5.03 -7.05 -14.14
N GLN A 10 -3.77 -7.36 -13.80
CA GLN A 10 -2.97 -8.49 -14.30
C GLN A 10 -2.07 -9.03 -13.17
N PRO A 11 -1.53 -10.26 -13.24
CA PRO A 11 -0.65 -10.80 -12.21
C PRO A 11 0.55 -9.91 -11.86
N GLY A 12 0.91 -9.86 -10.57
CA GLY A 12 2.08 -9.12 -10.07
C GLY A 12 1.76 -7.79 -9.37
N LEU A 13 2.81 -7.23 -8.74
CA LEU A 13 2.82 -5.94 -8.03
C LEU A 13 4.10 -5.18 -8.39
N THR A 14 4.04 -3.85 -8.37
CA THR A 14 5.19 -2.99 -8.66
C THR A 14 5.58 -2.19 -7.42
N VAL A 15 6.87 -2.18 -7.07
CA VAL A 15 7.41 -1.28 -6.05
C VAL A 15 7.49 0.12 -6.65
N THR A 16 6.82 1.08 -6.01
CA THR A 16 6.78 2.49 -6.46
C THR A 16 6.93 3.44 -5.27
N ASP A 17 7.43 4.64 -5.53
CA ASP A 17 7.38 5.74 -4.57
C ASP A 17 6.09 6.54 -4.72
N ARG A 18 5.49 6.91 -3.59
CA ARG A 18 4.27 7.69 -3.47
C ARG A 18 4.44 8.81 -2.44
N PRO A 19 3.70 9.91 -2.53
CA PRO A 19 3.66 10.89 -1.44
C PRO A 19 3.10 10.25 -0.16
N ASP A 20 3.47 10.79 0.99
CA ASP A 20 2.89 10.36 2.25
C ASP A 20 1.41 10.79 2.32
N PRO A 21 0.51 9.96 2.88
CA PRO A 21 -0.92 10.25 2.94
C PRO A 21 -1.20 11.46 3.84
N LYS A 22 -2.37 12.07 3.64
CA LYS A 22 -2.94 13.09 4.51
C LYS A 22 -4.25 12.55 5.09
N PRO A 23 -4.47 12.61 6.41
CA PRO A 23 -5.69 12.06 7.00
C PRO A 23 -6.84 13.07 6.84
N GLY A 24 -8.05 12.56 6.61
CA GLY A 24 -9.28 13.30 6.85
C GLY A 24 -9.62 13.39 8.35
N PRO A 25 -10.75 14.02 8.70
CA PRO A 25 -11.13 14.25 10.09
C PRO A 25 -11.28 12.99 10.96
N THR A 26 -11.54 11.84 10.34
CA THR A 26 -11.78 10.56 11.02
C THR A 26 -10.75 9.49 10.67
N ASP A 27 -9.68 9.85 9.97
CA ASP A 27 -8.66 8.90 9.51
C ASP A 27 -7.45 8.87 10.44
N ALA A 28 -6.74 7.75 10.44
CA ALA A 28 -5.45 7.63 11.10
C ALA A 28 -4.34 7.35 10.07
N ILE A 29 -3.17 7.96 10.27
CA ILE A 29 -1.96 7.60 9.54
C ILE A 29 -1.15 6.62 10.38
N ILE A 30 -0.87 5.46 9.80
CA ILE A 30 -0.10 4.41 10.46
C ILE A 30 1.26 4.27 9.77
N ARG A 31 2.34 4.26 10.56
CA ARG A 31 3.67 3.86 10.09
C ARG A 31 3.75 2.34 10.12
N VAL A 32 3.70 1.70 8.96
CA VAL A 32 3.85 0.26 8.82
C VAL A 32 5.31 -0.14 9.11
N THR A 33 5.51 -1.00 10.10
CA THR A 33 6.83 -1.58 10.46
C THR A 33 7.03 -2.97 9.88
N ALA A 34 5.96 -3.77 9.85
CA ALA A 34 5.90 -5.09 9.25
C ALA A 34 4.49 -5.35 8.69
N THR A 35 4.42 -6.16 7.64
CA THR A 35 3.17 -6.66 7.06
C THR A 35 3.41 -8.09 6.53
N SER A 36 2.34 -8.85 6.32
CA SER A 36 2.38 -10.17 5.69
C SER A 36 1.38 -10.22 4.53
N LEU A 37 1.39 -11.31 3.78
CA LEU A 37 0.45 -11.58 2.70
C LEU A 37 -0.52 -12.71 3.11
N CYS A 38 -1.75 -12.62 2.64
CA CYS A 38 -2.76 -13.65 2.73
C CYS A 38 -3.25 -14.06 1.32
N GLY A 39 -4.13 -15.07 1.25
CA GLY A 39 -4.62 -15.59 -0.04
C GLY A 39 -5.39 -14.57 -0.89
N THR A 40 -5.92 -13.51 -0.28
CA THR A 40 -6.65 -12.45 -0.99
C THR A 40 -5.73 -11.46 -1.71
N ASP A 41 -4.45 -11.39 -1.35
CA ASP A 41 -3.50 -10.41 -1.90
C ASP A 41 -2.96 -10.78 -3.31
N ALA A 42 -3.28 -11.98 -3.81
CA ALA A 42 -2.78 -12.52 -5.08
C ALA A 42 -3.28 -11.78 -6.33
#